data_AF-A0A5S3YPR0-F1
#
_entry.id   AF-A0A5S3YPR0-F1
#
_cell.length_a   1.000
_cell.length_b   1.000
_cell.length_c   1.000
_cell.angle_alpha   90.00
_cell.angle_beta   90.00
_cell.angle_gamma   90.00
#
_symmetry.space_group_name_H-M   'P 1'
#
loop_
_entity.id
_entity.type
_entity.pdbx_description
1 polymer ?
#
loop_
_entity_poly.entity_id
_entity_poly.type
_entity_poly.pdbx_seq_one_letter_code
_entity_poly.pdbx_strand_id
1 'polypeptide(L)'
;MANGEWRTRLVSGEVNGSFYLSAQKAGLSEADAAIVTNIFKEQINFTRALRMGDKFQIIKNEQFVDGKPTGQAHIVSARFQQKTNEYTAFLFNDGRFYDKQGHSLTRAFRRLPLQKSYRVSSHFNPRRKHPVTGRIRPHNGIDFATPIGTKVISTGDGVVTRIGNHKFAGKYIDIKHSSRYKTRYLHLHKINVHKGQSIKRGQIIALSGNTGRSTGPHLHFELHMNGRPVDPLKAKIPLTRSLTKSDKTAFLKLVSMRTNMLDSLLDPEINKAHETILAD
;
A
#
# COMPACT_ATOMS: atom_id res chain seq x y z
N MET A 1 24.64 -0.53 -9.00
CA MET A 1 23.76 -0.68 -7.82
C MET A 1 23.84 -2.15 -7.44
N ALA A 2 24.24 -2.50 -6.22
CA ALA A 2 24.28 -3.91 -5.81
C ALA A 2 22.87 -4.49 -5.93
N ASN A 3 22.72 -5.58 -6.68
CA ASN A 3 21.44 -6.28 -6.83
C ASN A 3 21.18 -7.02 -5.52
N GLY A 4 20.31 -6.46 -4.66
CA GLY A 4 19.94 -7.13 -3.41
C GLY A 4 19.16 -8.42 -3.67
N GLU A 5 19.45 -9.44 -2.88
CA GLU A 5 18.77 -10.74 -2.88
C GLU A 5 17.45 -10.62 -2.10
N TRP A 6 16.38 -11.28 -2.55
CA TRP A 6 15.12 -11.36 -1.82
C TRP A 6 14.93 -12.77 -1.29
N ARG A 7 14.83 -12.92 0.03
CA ARG A 7 14.63 -14.20 0.70
C ARG A 7 13.22 -14.30 1.25
N THR A 8 12.60 -15.47 1.08
CA THR A 8 11.27 -15.76 1.64
C THR A 8 11.43 -16.29 3.06
N ARG A 9 10.65 -15.77 4.01
CA ARG A 9 10.66 -16.19 5.41
C ARG A 9 9.23 -16.40 5.91
N LEU A 10 9.01 -17.48 6.67
CA LEU A 10 7.82 -17.63 7.50
C LEU A 10 8.09 -17.03 8.88
N VAL A 11 7.13 -16.24 9.34
CA VAL A 11 6.99 -15.80 10.73
C VAL A 11 5.69 -16.38 11.26
N SER A 12 5.76 -17.22 12.28
CA SER A 12 4.59 -17.86 12.89
C SER A 12 4.63 -17.75 14.41
N GLY A 13 3.46 -17.90 15.04
CA GLY A 13 3.36 -17.90 16.49
C GLY A 13 1.92 -17.97 16.97
N GLU A 14 1.78 -17.91 18.29
CA GLU A 14 0.49 -17.82 18.97
C GLU A 14 0.32 -16.45 19.59
N VAL A 15 -0.90 -15.94 19.60
CA VAL A 15 -1.23 -14.69 20.26
C VAL A 15 -1.17 -14.89 21.78
N ASN A 16 -0.33 -14.12 22.45
CA ASN A 16 -0.29 -14.00 23.90
C ASN A 16 -0.27 -12.51 24.28
N GLY A 17 -1.41 -12.01 24.78
CA GLY A 17 -1.66 -10.58 24.92
C GLY A 17 -2.11 -9.97 23.58
N SER A 18 -1.40 -8.95 23.08
CA SER A 18 -1.73 -8.35 21.78
C SER A 18 -1.06 -9.10 20.64
N PHE A 19 -1.75 -9.16 19.49
CA PHE A 19 -1.16 -9.66 18.24
C PHE A 19 0.16 -8.97 17.93
N TYR A 20 0.19 -7.65 18.11
CA TYR A 20 1.33 -6.83 17.78
C TYR A 20 2.60 -7.24 18.54
N LEU A 21 2.49 -7.42 19.86
CA LEU A 21 3.61 -7.88 20.68
C LEU A 21 3.99 -9.33 20.36
N SER A 22 3.01 -10.19 20.11
CA SER A 22 3.25 -11.60 19.77
C SER A 22 3.97 -11.72 18.43
N ALA A 23 3.55 -10.95 17.42
CA ALA A 23 4.18 -10.90 16.11
C ALA A 23 5.60 -10.33 16.17
N GLN A 24 5.84 -9.30 16.97
CA GLN A 24 7.20 -8.77 17.21
C GLN A 24 8.12 -9.80 17.84
N LYS A 25 7.66 -10.51 18.87
CA LYS A 25 8.42 -11.61 19.49
C LYS A 25 8.74 -12.73 18.51
N ALA A 26 7.83 -13.00 17.57
CA ALA A 26 8.05 -13.98 16.49
C ALA A 26 8.98 -13.47 15.36
N GLY A 27 9.48 -12.23 15.44
CA GLY A 27 10.42 -11.66 14.46
C GLY A 27 9.77 -10.80 13.37
N LEU A 28 8.50 -10.43 13.50
CA LEU A 28 7.85 -9.49 12.61
C LEU A 28 8.18 -8.04 13.00
N SER A 29 8.49 -7.18 12.03
CA SER A 29 8.70 -5.76 12.33
C SER A 29 7.39 -5.06 12.71
N GLU A 30 7.49 -3.93 13.42
CA GLU A 30 6.37 -3.00 13.68
C GLU A 30 5.59 -2.65 12.41
N ALA A 31 6.32 -2.29 11.34
CA ALA A 31 5.74 -1.89 10.07
C ALA A 31 4.98 -3.06 9.41
N ASP A 32 5.52 -4.26 9.47
CA ASP A 32 4.91 -5.47 8.91
C ASP A 32 3.65 -5.88 9.70
N ALA A 33 3.69 -5.84 11.03
CA ALA A 33 2.54 -6.11 11.88
C ALA A 33 1.38 -5.15 11.56
N ALA A 34 1.66 -3.85 11.41
CA ALA A 34 0.67 -2.86 11.01
C ALA A 34 0.09 -3.12 9.60
N ILE A 35 0.90 -3.60 8.65
CA ILE A 35 0.42 -3.99 7.32
C ILE A 35 -0.56 -5.17 7.43
N VAL A 36 -0.19 -6.23 8.17
CA VAL A 36 -1.03 -7.42 8.36
C VAL A 36 -2.37 -7.05 9.01
N THR A 37 -2.34 -6.26 10.09
CA THR A 37 -3.56 -5.74 10.73
C THR A 37 -4.43 -4.97 9.74
N ASN A 38 -3.84 -4.13 8.89
CA ASN A 38 -4.60 -3.36 7.91
C ASN A 38 -5.20 -4.21 6.77
N ILE A 39 -4.58 -5.35 6.42
CA ILE A 39 -5.14 -6.31 5.45
C ILE A 39 -6.43 -6.93 5.99
N PHE A 40 -6.42 -7.35 7.26
CA PHE A 40 -7.53 -8.09 7.87
C PHE A 40 -8.53 -7.25 8.66
N LYS A 41 -8.35 -5.93 8.76
CA LYS A 41 -9.16 -5.06 9.65
C LYS A 41 -10.67 -5.09 9.45
N GLU A 42 -11.15 -5.52 8.28
CA GLU A 42 -12.59 -5.69 8.01
C GLU A 42 -13.11 -7.06 8.48
N GLN A 43 -12.23 -8.06 8.56
CA GLN A 43 -12.56 -9.44 8.91
C GLN A 43 -12.27 -9.76 10.37
N ILE A 44 -11.20 -9.17 10.93
CA ILE A 44 -10.73 -9.41 12.30
C ILE A 44 -10.68 -8.06 13.04
N ASN A 45 -11.34 -8.01 14.19
CA ASN A 45 -11.13 -6.92 15.14
C ASN A 45 -9.92 -7.22 16.03
N PHE A 46 -8.74 -6.73 15.67
CA PHE A 46 -7.49 -6.99 16.40
C PHE A 46 -7.47 -6.49 17.86
N THR A 47 -8.39 -5.61 18.26
CA THR A 47 -8.49 -5.11 19.63
C THR A 47 -9.38 -5.94 20.54
N ARG A 48 -10.30 -6.75 19.97
CA ARG A 48 -11.33 -7.49 20.74
C ARG A 48 -11.47 -8.95 20.36
N ALA A 49 -11.10 -9.33 19.14
CA ALA A 49 -11.39 -10.64 18.56
C ALA A 49 -10.24 -11.63 18.66
N LEU A 50 -8.97 -11.19 18.61
CA LEU A 50 -7.84 -12.09 18.83
C LEU A 50 -7.72 -12.41 20.30
N ARG A 51 -7.82 -13.70 20.62
CA ARG A 51 -7.71 -14.24 21.96
C ARG A 51 -6.35 -14.91 22.14
N MET A 52 -5.97 -15.09 23.41
CA MET A 52 -4.81 -15.91 23.75
C MET A 52 -4.96 -17.30 23.12
N GLY A 53 -3.91 -17.78 22.45
CA GLY A 53 -3.88 -19.09 21.78
C GLY A 53 -4.31 -19.09 20.30
N ASP A 54 -4.81 -17.97 19.77
CA ASP A 54 -5.05 -17.87 18.32
C ASP A 54 -3.70 -17.91 17.57
N LYS A 55 -3.62 -18.70 16.49
CA LYS A 55 -2.36 -18.89 15.73
C LYS A 55 -2.28 -17.92 14.57
N PHE A 56 -1.07 -17.45 14.26
CA PHE A 56 -0.80 -16.67 13.06
C PHE A 56 0.41 -17.21 12.31
N GLN A 57 0.38 -17.04 10.99
CA GLN A 57 1.45 -17.43 10.08
C GLN A 57 1.56 -16.39 8.97
N ILE A 58 2.76 -15.89 8.71
CA ILE A 58 3.00 -14.76 7.82
C ILE A 58 4.21 -15.08 6.97
N ILE A 59 4.01 -15.21 5.67
CA ILE A 59 5.08 -15.33 4.69
C ILE A 59 5.44 -13.92 4.22
N LYS A 60 6.71 -13.55 4.34
CA LYS A 60 7.26 -12.28 3.87
C LYS A 60 8.50 -12.50 3.03
N ASN A 61 8.75 -11.57 2.11
CA ASN A 61 10.02 -11.47 1.40
C ASN A 61 10.83 -10.34 2.03
N GLU A 62 12.08 -10.62 2.37
CA GLU A 62 13.03 -9.66 2.95
C GLU A 62 14.20 -9.45 2.01
N GLN A 63 14.62 -8.20 1.84
CA GLN A 63 15.76 -7.88 1.00
C GLN A 63 17.06 -7.89 1.79
N PHE A 64 18.09 -8.49 1.21
CA PHE A 64 19.45 -8.55 1.71
C PHE A 64 20.41 -7.93 0.70
N VAL A 65 21.45 -7.28 1.21
CA VAL A 65 22.61 -6.82 0.42
C VAL A 65 23.85 -7.27 1.18
N ASP A 66 24.73 -8.02 0.51
CA ASP A 66 25.95 -8.59 1.11
C ASP A 66 25.66 -9.38 2.40
N GLY A 67 24.60 -10.19 2.38
CA GLY A 67 24.14 -10.99 3.52
C GLY A 67 23.48 -10.21 4.66
N LYS A 68 23.38 -8.88 4.58
CA LYS A 68 22.75 -8.04 5.62
C LYS A 68 21.34 -7.61 5.22
N PRO A 69 20.35 -7.68 6.14
CA PRO A 69 18.99 -7.24 5.85
C PRO A 69 18.97 -5.72 5.62
N THR A 70 18.30 -5.27 4.57
CA THR A 70 18.16 -3.83 4.27
C THR A 70 17.04 -3.16 5.06
N GLY A 71 16.25 -3.95 5.78
CA GLY A 71 15.00 -3.53 6.42
C GLY A 71 13.82 -3.42 5.44
N GLN A 72 14.02 -3.61 4.13
CA GLN A 72 12.92 -3.69 3.17
C GLN A 72 12.28 -5.08 3.22
N ALA A 73 10.97 -5.10 3.42
CA ALA A 73 10.20 -6.33 3.42
C ALA A 73 8.81 -6.14 2.81
N HIS A 74 8.25 -7.22 2.28
CA HIS A 74 6.91 -7.27 1.73
C HIS A 74 6.18 -8.53 2.20
N ILE A 75 5.00 -8.37 2.80
CA ILE A 75 4.10 -9.49 3.12
C ILE A 75 3.61 -10.11 1.81
N VAL A 76 3.67 -11.44 1.73
CA VAL A 76 3.24 -12.22 0.55
C VAL A 76 1.97 -13.01 0.87
N SER A 77 1.92 -13.62 2.05
CA SER A 77 0.73 -14.31 2.54
C SER A 77 0.62 -14.21 4.05
N ALA A 78 -0.61 -14.28 4.55
CA ALA A 78 -0.86 -14.34 5.98
C ALA A 78 -2.09 -15.22 6.26
N ARG A 79 -2.04 -15.95 7.36
CA ARG A 79 -3.11 -16.79 7.89
C ARG A 79 -3.29 -16.50 9.38
N PHE A 80 -4.53 -16.38 9.82
CA PHE A 80 -4.93 -16.42 11.22
C PHE A 80 -5.89 -17.58 11.44
N GLN A 81 -5.66 -18.35 12.50
CA GLN A 81 -6.52 -19.43 12.92
C GLN A 81 -7.10 -19.10 14.29
N GLN A 82 -8.40 -18.81 14.31
CA GLN A 82 -9.18 -18.45 15.49
C GLN A 82 -10.22 -19.52 15.77
N LYS A 83 -9.95 -20.42 16.73
CA LYS A 83 -10.81 -21.59 16.99
C LYS A 83 -11.11 -22.36 15.69
N THR A 84 -12.36 -22.31 15.21
CA THR A 84 -12.83 -22.95 13.97
C THR A 84 -12.72 -22.08 12.73
N ASN A 85 -12.41 -20.78 12.88
CA ASN A 85 -12.34 -19.84 11.78
C ASN A 85 -10.90 -19.70 11.26
N GLU A 86 -10.77 -19.65 9.94
CA GLU A 86 -9.52 -19.40 9.25
C GLU A 86 -9.66 -18.14 8.38
N TYR A 87 -8.78 -17.17 8.61
CA TYR A 87 -8.68 -15.96 7.80
C TYR A 87 -7.38 -16.01 7.02
N THR A 88 -7.45 -15.89 5.70
CA THR A 88 -6.29 -15.97 4.82
C THR A 88 -6.19 -14.76 3.92
N ALA A 89 -4.97 -14.37 3.60
CA ALA A 89 -4.66 -13.30 2.67
C ALA A 89 -3.52 -13.71 1.75
N PHE A 90 -3.70 -13.53 0.45
CA PHE A 90 -2.73 -13.87 -0.59
C PHE A 90 -2.47 -12.66 -1.49
N LEU A 91 -1.23 -12.15 -1.52
CA LEU A 91 -0.79 -11.10 -2.44
C LEU A 91 -0.78 -11.59 -3.89
N PHE A 92 -1.61 -11.05 -4.77
CA PHE A 92 -1.61 -11.39 -6.19
C PHE A 92 -0.70 -10.47 -7.02
N ASN A 93 -0.51 -10.79 -8.29
CA ASN A 93 0.39 -10.08 -9.22
C ASN A 93 0.02 -8.60 -9.45
N ASP A 94 -1.22 -8.21 -9.14
CA ASP A 94 -1.73 -6.85 -9.22
C ASP A 94 -1.45 -6.02 -7.95
N GLY A 95 -0.80 -6.61 -6.95
CA GLY A 95 -0.45 -5.98 -5.70
C GLY A 95 -1.58 -5.93 -4.66
N ARG A 96 -2.69 -6.64 -4.87
CA ARG A 96 -3.79 -6.79 -3.92
C ARG A 96 -3.68 -8.08 -3.12
N PHE A 97 -4.11 -8.01 -1.87
CA PHE A 97 -4.45 -9.17 -1.06
C PHE A 97 -5.88 -9.61 -1.31
N TYR A 98 -6.06 -10.92 -1.41
CA TYR A 98 -7.34 -11.60 -1.55
C TYR A 98 -7.47 -12.72 -0.54
N ASP A 99 -8.71 -13.07 -0.16
CA ASP A 99 -8.97 -14.30 0.57
C ASP A 99 -8.86 -15.54 -0.34
N LYS A 100 -8.96 -16.75 0.23
CA LYS A 100 -8.91 -18.01 -0.52
C LYS A 100 -10.00 -18.15 -1.60
N GLN A 101 -11.10 -17.41 -1.48
CA GLN A 101 -12.19 -17.36 -2.46
C GLN A 101 -11.96 -16.32 -3.58
N GLY A 102 -10.91 -15.49 -3.46
CA GLY A 102 -10.59 -14.45 -4.42
C GLY A 102 -11.34 -13.14 -4.19
N HIS A 103 -11.92 -12.91 -3.01
CA HIS A 103 -12.45 -11.60 -2.64
C HIS A 103 -11.31 -10.68 -2.19
N SER A 104 -11.28 -9.47 -2.73
CA SER A 104 -10.23 -8.49 -2.44
C SER A 104 -10.33 -8.00 -1.00
N LEU A 105 -9.28 -8.23 -0.21
CA LEU A 105 -9.09 -7.67 1.13
C LEU A 105 -8.46 -6.28 1.07
N THR A 106 -7.77 -5.98 -0.03
CA THR A 106 -7.20 -4.64 -0.26
C THR A 106 -8.29 -3.67 -0.66
N ARG A 107 -8.39 -2.56 0.08
CA ARG A 107 -9.25 -1.42 -0.28
C ARG A 107 -8.73 -0.81 -1.59
N ALA A 108 -9.53 -0.92 -2.64
CA ALA A 108 -9.16 -0.45 -3.97
C ALA A 108 -9.04 1.08 -4.06
N PHE A 109 -8.31 1.57 -5.05
CA PHE A 109 -8.19 2.97 -5.40
C PHE A 109 -9.16 3.36 -6.53
N ARG A 110 -9.57 4.62 -6.55
CA ARG A 110 -9.95 5.33 -7.76
C ARG A 110 -8.70 5.81 -8.46
N ARG A 111 -8.70 5.75 -9.79
CA ARG A 111 -7.58 6.28 -10.59
C ARG A 111 -7.43 7.79 -10.45
N LEU A 112 -8.55 8.51 -10.41
CA LEU A 112 -8.58 9.97 -10.48
C LEU A 112 -9.16 10.62 -9.22
N PRO A 113 -8.63 11.78 -8.79
CA PRO A 113 -9.04 12.49 -7.58
C PRO A 113 -10.22 13.46 -7.78
N LEU A 114 -11.00 13.29 -8.86
CA LEU A 114 -12.08 14.19 -9.27
C LEU A 114 -13.38 13.40 -9.52
N GLN A 115 -14.52 14.02 -9.23
CA GLN A 115 -15.83 13.41 -9.46
C GLN A 115 -16.27 13.47 -10.93
N LYS A 116 -15.83 14.50 -11.65
CA LYS A 116 -16.08 14.69 -13.09
C LYS A 116 -14.77 14.56 -13.86
N SER A 117 -14.87 14.30 -15.16
CA SER A 117 -13.72 14.31 -16.06
C SER A 117 -13.29 15.74 -16.35
N TYR A 118 -11.99 16.01 -16.21
CA TYR A 118 -11.36 17.26 -16.59
C TYR A 118 -10.14 16.96 -17.47
N ARG A 119 -9.81 17.89 -18.36
CA ARG A 119 -8.67 17.75 -19.26
C ARG A 119 -7.37 17.73 -18.46
N VAL A 120 -6.48 16.79 -18.79
CA VAL A 120 -5.10 16.80 -18.31
C VAL A 120 -4.35 17.91 -19.06
N SER A 121 -3.92 18.94 -18.34
CA SER A 121 -3.14 20.05 -18.89
C SER A 121 -1.65 19.74 -18.93
N SER A 122 -1.15 18.90 -18.01
CA SER A 122 0.24 18.49 -17.96
C SER A 122 0.36 17.07 -17.39
N HIS A 123 1.09 16.20 -18.07
CA HIS A 123 1.29 14.81 -17.68
C HIS A 123 2.52 14.64 -16.79
N PHE A 124 2.59 13.52 -16.07
CA PHE A 124 3.79 13.10 -15.35
C PHE A 124 4.97 13.01 -16.32
N ASN A 125 6.08 13.66 -15.99
CA ASN A 125 7.27 13.66 -16.84
C ASN A 125 8.55 13.85 -16.00
N PRO A 126 9.30 12.76 -15.72
CA PRO A 126 10.52 12.84 -14.92
C PRO A 126 11.65 13.57 -15.64
N ARG A 127 11.55 13.79 -16.96
CA ARG A 127 12.56 14.44 -17.81
C ARG A 127 12.07 15.76 -18.41
N ARG A 128 11.07 16.40 -17.81
CA ARG A 128 10.53 17.67 -18.33
C ARG A 128 11.62 18.73 -18.38
N LYS A 129 11.96 19.20 -19.59
CA LYS A 129 12.91 20.29 -19.80
C LYS A 129 12.22 21.64 -19.59
N HIS A 130 12.87 22.54 -18.86
CA HIS A 130 12.41 23.91 -18.72
C HIS A 130 12.71 24.70 -20.01
N PRO A 131 11.71 25.33 -20.65
CA PRO A 131 11.88 25.91 -21.98
C PRO A 131 12.95 27.01 -22.01
N VAL A 132 13.04 27.82 -20.95
CA VAL A 132 14.00 28.95 -20.89
C VAL A 132 15.40 28.52 -20.44
N THR A 133 15.52 27.56 -19.52
CA THR A 133 16.82 27.26 -18.85
C THR A 133 17.45 25.97 -19.34
N GLY A 134 16.75 25.18 -20.16
CA GLY A 134 17.18 23.85 -20.62
C GLY A 134 17.25 22.76 -19.54
N ARG A 135 17.27 23.15 -18.26
CA ARG A 135 17.41 22.24 -17.11
C ARG A 135 16.21 21.30 -16.99
N ILE A 136 16.49 20.04 -16.62
CA ILE A 136 15.45 19.07 -16.28
C ILE A 136 14.83 19.46 -14.95
N ARG A 137 13.52 19.68 -14.96
CA ARG A 137 12.67 19.94 -13.80
C ARG A 137 11.49 18.98 -13.81
N PRO A 138 11.62 17.82 -13.15
CA PRO A 138 10.61 16.76 -13.15
C PRO A 138 9.22 17.30 -12.82
N HIS A 139 8.22 16.79 -13.53
CA HIS A 139 6.83 16.94 -13.15
C HIS A 139 6.37 15.63 -12.50
N ASN A 140 6.31 15.62 -11.17
CA ASN A 140 6.11 14.41 -10.35
C ASN A 140 4.64 14.02 -10.15
N GLY A 141 3.73 14.69 -10.88
CA GLY A 141 2.30 14.47 -10.80
C GLY A 141 1.63 14.73 -12.13
N ILE A 142 0.32 14.93 -12.08
CA ILE A 142 -0.53 15.28 -13.21
C ILE A 142 -1.33 16.52 -12.84
N ASP A 143 -1.45 17.43 -13.81
CA ASP A 143 -2.25 18.64 -13.68
C ASP A 143 -3.58 18.45 -14.41
N PHE A 144 -4.67 18.65 -13.68
CA PHE A 144 -6.02 18.71 -14.24
C PHE A 144 -6.46 20.16 -14.29
N ALA A 145 -6.77 20.69 -15.48
CA ALA A 145 -7.33 22.03 -15.60
C ALA A 145 -8.75 22.04 -15.01
N THR A 146 -8.93 22.74 -13.89
CA THR A 146 -10.18 22.74 -13.11
C THR A 146 -10.54 24.16 -12.66
N PRO A 147 -11.82 24.57 -12.73
CA PRO A 147 -12.26 25.80 -12.09
C PRO A 147 -11.97 25.78 -10.58
N ILE A 148 -11.65 26.94 -10.00
CA ILE A 148 -11.54 27.10 -8.55
C ILE A 148 -12.84 26.62 -7.90
N GLY A 149 -12.74 25.90 -6.78
CA GLY A 149 -13.91 25.36 -6.09
C GLY A 149 -14.32 23.95 -6.53
N THR A 150 -13.71 23.37 -7.58
CA THR A 150 -13.99 21.98 -7.98
C THR A 150 -13.71 21.00 -6.84
N LYS A 151 -14.67 20.11 -6.55
CA LYS A 151 -14.54 19.10 -5.49
C LYS A 151 -13.41 18.13 -5.77
N VAL A 152 -12.47 18.02 -4.83
CA VAL A 152 -11.35 17.06 -4.84
C VAL A 152 -11.65 15.94 -3.86
N ILE A 153 -11.49 14.70 -4.32
CA ILE A 153 -11.78 13.50 -3.52
C ILE A 153 -10.51 12.69 -3.27
N SER A 154 -10.50 11.92 -2.16
CA SER A 154 -9.45 10.95 -1.93
C SER A 154 -9.56 9.79 -2.92
N THR A 155 -8.41 9.38 -3.50
CA THR A 155 -8.36 8.25 -4.43
C THR A 155 -8.37 6.90 -3.71
N GLY A 156 -8.10 6.87 -2.41
CA GLY A 156 -8.12 5.63 -1.62
C GLY A 156 -8.43 5.91 -0.16
N ASP A 157 -8.71 4.85 0.59
CA ASP A 157 -8.80 4.93 2.04
C ASP A 157 -7.42 5.24 2.62
N GLY A 158 -7.34 6.00 3.71
CA GLY A 158 -6.06 6.36 4.31
C GLY A 158 -6.18 7.29 5.51
N VAL A 159 -5.06 7.89 5.89
CA VAL A 159 -4.97 8.88 6.97
C VAL A 159 -4.27 10.13 6.44
N VAL A 160 -4.79 11.30 6.78
CA VAL A 160 -4.15 12.59 6.45
C VAL A 160 -2.87 12.72 7.28
N THR A 161 -1.72 12.72 6.61
CA THR A 161 -0.41 12.79 7.26
C THR A 161 0.15 14.21 7.30
N ARG A 162 -0.24 15.06 6.34
CA ARG A 162 0.22 16.44 6.25
C ARG A 162 -0.84 17.33 5.63
N ILE A 163 -0.94 18.54 6.17
CA ILE A 163 -1.59 19.70 5.57
C ILE A 163 -0.57 20.82 5.63
N GLY A 164 -0.46 21.62 4.57
CA GLY A 164 0.44 22.76 4.57
C GLY A 164 0.05 23.83 3.58
N ASN A 165 0.69 24.99 3.71
CA ASN A 165 0.64 26.08 2.75
C ASN A 165 2.07 26.48 2.41
N HIS A 166 2.48 26.31 1.14
CA HIS A 166 3.85 26.53 0.71
C HIS A 166 3.89 27.48 -0.49
N LYS A 167 4.89 28.38 -0.53
CA LYS A 167 5.02 29.43 -1.55
C LYS A 167 4.88 28.93 -2.99
N PHE A 168 5.34 27.71 -3.29
CA PHE A 168 5.22 27.13 -4.64
C PHE A 168 4.04 26.17 -4.78
N ALA A 169 3.78 25.34 -3.78
CA ALA A 169 2.77 24.27 -3.87
C ALA A 169 1.36 24.73 -3.50
N GLY A 170 1.23 25.94 -2.94
CA GLY A 170 0.00 26.45 -2.38
C GLY A 170 -0.44 25.65 -1.16
N LYS A 171 -1.75 25.63 -0.94
CA LYS A 171 -2.37 24.74 0.04
C LYS A 171 -2.35 23.32 -0.49
N TYR A 172 -1.92 22.37 0.34
CA TYR A 172 -1.80 20.98 -0.07
C TYR A 172 -2.11 19.99 1.06
N ILE A 173 -2.41 18.75 0.67
CA ILE A 173 -2.71 17.61 1.55
C ILE A 173 -1.86 16.42 1.12
N ASP A 174 -1.27 15.70 2.07
CA ASP A 174 -0.68 14.37 1.87
C ASP A 174 -1.50 13.30 2.62
N ILE A 175 -1.95 12.27 1.92
CA ILE A 175 -2.69 11.13 2.49
C ILE A 175 -1.85 9.86 2.35
N LYS A 176 -1.62 9.16 3.47
CA LYS A 176 -0.98 7.84 3.47
C LYS A 176 -2.08 6.78 3.44
N HIS A 177 -2.01 5.88 2.46
CA HIS A 177 -2.98 4.79 2.28
C HIS A 177 -2.45 3.46 2.83
N SER A 178 -1.14 3.23 2.72
CA SER A 178 -0.43 2.10 3.30
C SER A 178 1.07 2.40 3.44
N SER A 179 1.89 1.42 3.81
CA SER A 179 3.36 1.52 3.70
C SER A 179 3.84 1.79 2.27
N ARG A 180 3.10 1.28 1.28
CA ARG A 180 3.44 1.35 -0.15
C ARG A 180 2.89 2.59 -0.84
N TYR A 181 1.73 3.11 -0.45
CA TYR A 181 1.02 4.13 -1.22
C TYR A 181 0.78 5.42 -0.42
N LYS A 182 1.09 6.55 -1.06
CA LYS A 182 0.76 7.91 -0.60
C LYS A 182 0.25 8.74 -1.77
N THR A 183 -0.68 9.64 -1.53
CA THR A 183 -1.12 10.63 -2.51
C THR A 183 -0.96 12.04 -1.99
N ARG A 184 -0.82 12.97 -2.91
CA ARG A 184 -0.64 14.38 -2.62
C ARG A 184 -1.47 15.25 -3.56
N TYR A 185 -2.06 16.32 -3.02
CA TYR A 185 -3.02 17.21 -3.69
C TYR A 185 -2.60 18.66 -3.46
N LEU A 186 -2.32 19.44 -4.51
CA LEU A 186 -1.73 20.79 -4.44
C LEU A 186 -2.65 21.87 -5.02
N HIS A 187 -2.21 23.13 -4.85
CA HIS A 187 -2.84 24.33 -5.40
C HIS A 187 -4.29 24.52 -4.90
N LEU A 188 -4.63 23.93 -3.76
CA LEU A 188 -6.00 23.89 -3.25
C LEU A 188 -6.49 25.29 -2.85
N HIS A 189 -7.78 25.55 -3.04
CA HIS A 189 -8.43 26.76 -2.55
C HIS A 189 -8.84 26.61 -1.08
N LYS A 190 -9.49 25.47 -0.76
CA LYS A 190 -10.02 25.14 0.56
C LYS A 190 -9.69 23.69 0.91
N ILE A 191 -9.34 23.43 2.17
CA ILE A 191 -9.10 22.10 2.72
C ILE A 191 -10.25 21.79 3.68
N ASN A 192 -10.86 20.61 3.56
CA ASN A 192 -12.05 20.20 4.31
C ASN A 192 -11.75 19.10 5.35
N VAL A 193 -10.48 18.83 5.60
CA VAL A 193 -9.99 17.76 6.48
C VAL A 193 -8.88 18.28 7.38
N HIS A 194 -8.56 17.55 8.44
CA HIS A 194 -7.46 17.88 9.37
C HIS A 194 -6.39 16.78 9.42
N LYS A 195 -5.19 17.12 9.91
CA LYS A 195 -4.11 16.14 10.11
C LYS A 195 -4.57 15.05 11.09
N GLY A 196 -4.20 13.80 10.81
CA GLY A 196 -4.60 12.62 11.58
C GLY A 196 -5.99 12.07 11.21
N GLN A 197 -6.79 12.77 10.42
CA GLN A 197 -8.13 12.30 10.05
C GLN A 197 -8.07 11.04 9.19
N SER A 198 -8.89 10.05 9.54
CA SER A 198 -9.15 8.87 8.69
C SER A 198 -10.06 9.25 7.53
N ILE A 199 -9.69 8.84 6.32
CA ILE A 199 -10.34 9.20 5.07
C ILE A 199 -10.81 7.94 4.36
N LYS A 200 -12.02 7.99 3.81
CA LYS A 200 -12.54 6.96 2.91
C LYS A 200 -12.32 7.34 1.45
N ARG A 201 -12.10 6.34 0.60
CA ARG A 201 -12.04 6.51 -0.85
C ARG A 201 -13.29 7.23 -1.34
N GLY A 202 -13.11 8.24 -2.17
CA GLY A 202 -14.20 9.04 -2.72
C GLY A 202 -14.71 10.16 -1.81
N GLN A 203 -14.27 10.22 -0.55
CA GLN A 203 -14.58 11.32 0.36
C GLN A 203 -14.02 12.64 -0.20
N ILE A 204 -14.82 13.71 -0.12
CA ILE A 204 -14.38 15.06 -0.49
C ILE A 204 -13.40 15.56 0.59
N ILE A 205 -12.17 15.84 0.17
CA ILE A 205 -11.09 16.26 1.07
C ILE A 205 -10.75 17.75 0.93
N ALA A 206 -11.08 18.35 -0.21
CA ALA A 206 -10.72 19.73 -0.52
C ALA A 206 -11.52 20.27 -1.72
N LEU A 207 -11.32 21.55 -1.99
CA LEU A 207 -11.69 22.21 -3.24
C LEU A 207 -10.43 22.67 -3.97
N SER A 208 -10.35 22.39 -5.28
CA SER A 208 -9.26 22.82 -6.16
C SER A 208 -9.15 24.35 -6.21
N GLY A 209 -7.99 24.85 -6.59
CA GLY A 209 -7.75 26.29 -6.59
C GLY A 209 -6.64 26.71 -7.54
N ASN A 210 -5.97 27.79 -7.14
CA ASN A 210 -4.83 28.36 -7.85
C ASN A 210 -3.78 28.90 -6.86
N THR A 211 -3.67 28.31 -5.67
CA THR A 211 -2.75 28.81 -4.63
C THR A 211 -1.30 28.41 -4.90
N GLY A 212 -0.35 29.18 -4.36
CA GLY A 212 1.08 28.96 -4.63
C GLY A 212 1.49 29.51 -6.00
N ARG A 213 2.52 28.93 -6.61
CA ARG A 213 3.00 29.37 -7.92
C ARG A 213 2.37 28.51 -9.01
N SER A 214 1.39 29.07 -9.70
CA SER A 214 0.62 28.42 -10.75
C SER A 214 0.34 29.39 -11.89
N THR A 215 0.25 28.89 -13.12
CA THR A 215 -0.10 29.69 -14.31
C THR A 215 -1.61 29.88 -14.47
N GLY A 216 -2.43 29.05 -13.83
CA GLY A 216 -3.89 29.13 -13.87
C GLY A 216 -4.55 28.04 -13.04
N PRO A 217 -5.86 28.13 -12.75
CA PRO A 217 -6.55 27.19 -11.88
C PRO A 217 -6.42 25.72 -12.34
N HIS A 218 -5.90 24.87 -11.45
CA HIS A 218 -5.74 23.45 -11.71
C HIS A 218 -5.58 22.67 -10.39
N LEU A 219 -5.79 21.36 -10.46
CA LEU A 219 -5.36 20.43 -9.42
C LEU A 219 -4.08 19.74 -9.88
N HIS A 220 -3.00 19.90 -9.12
CA HIS A 220 -1.82 19.04 -9.24
C HIS A 220 -1.95 17.84 -8.30
N PHE A 221 -1.89 16.63 -8.86
CA PHE A 221 -2.07 15.37 -8.15
C PHE A 221 -0.86 14.46 -8.33
N GLU A 222 -0.30 13.99 -7.22
CA GLU A 222 0.80 13.03 -7.22
C GLU A 222 0.37 11.69 -6.60
N LEU A 223 0.84 10.60 -7.20
CA LEU A 223 0.82 9.26 -6.63
C LEU A 223 2.25 8.84 -6.32
N HIS A 224 2.47 8.34 -5.11
CA HIS A 224 3.76 7.85 -4.66
C HIS A 224 3.64 6.36 -4.35
N MET A 225 4.55 5.56 -4.91
CA MET A 225 4.69 4.14 -4.64
C MET A 225 6.08 3.86 -4.07
N ASN A 226 6.15 3.23 -2.90
CA ASN A 226 7.42 2.95 -2.18
C ASN A 226 8.29 4.21 -2.05
N GLY A 227 7.67 5.33 -1.69
CA GLY A 227 8.35 6.61 -1.51
C GLY A 227 8.73 7.37 -2.80
N ARG A 228 8.50 6.80 -4.00
CA ARG A 228 8.83 7.43 -5.28
C ARG A 228 7.59 7.93 -6.02
N PRO A 229 7.60 9.13 -6.63
CA PRO A 229 6.55 9.57 -7.54
C PRO A 229 6.45 8.64 -8.75
N VAL A 230 5.23 8.30 -9.13
CA VAL A 230 4.93 7.49 -10.32
C VAL A 230 3.81 8.13 -11.12
N ASP A 231 3.73 7.84 -12.42
CA ASP A 231 2.64 8.30 -13.28
C ASP A 231 1.29 7.74 -12.77
N PRO A 232 0.38 8.58 -12.23
CA PRO A 232 -0.89 8.12 -11.69
C PRO A 232 -1.80 7.42 -12.71
N LEU A 233 -1.69 7.77 -14.00
CA LEU A 233 -2.51 7.19 -15.07
C LEU A 233 -2.04 5.78 -15.46
N LYS A 234 -0.74 5.51 -15.34
CA LYS A 234 -0.13 4.25 -15.81
C LYS A 234 0.25 3.30 -14.68
N ALA A 235 0.45 3.80 -13.46
CA ALA A 235 0.90 2.99 -12.34
C ALA A 235 -0.01 1.78 -12.10
N LYS A 236 0.59 0.62 -11.81
CA LYS A 236 -0.14 -0.57 -11.39
C LYS A 236 -0.61 -0.37 -9.94
N ILE A 237 -1.83 0.13 -9.79
CA ILE A 237 -2.48 0.34 -8.49
C ILE A 237 -3.66 -0.62 -8.35
N PRO A 238 -3.99 -1.01 -7.12
CA PRO A 238 -5.13 -1.90 -6.86
C PRO A 238 -6.43 -1.15 -7.16
N LEU A 239 -7.02 -1.32 -8.35
CA LEU A 239 -8.33 -0.76 -8.72
C LEU A 239 -9.46 -1.73 -8.32
N THR A 240 -10.71 -1.25 -8.27
CA THR A 240 -11.88 -2.13 -8.12
C THR A 240 -12.06 -2.93 -9.41
N ARG A 241 -11.40 -4.08 -9.52
CA ARG A 241 -11.65 -5.08 -10.56
C ARG A 241 -11.79 -6.45 -9.93
N SER A 242 -12.90 -7.13 -10.19
CA SER A 242 -13.01 -8.56 -9.92
C SER A 242 -11.98 -9.32 -10.76
N LEU A 243 -11.43 -10.41 -10.22
CA LEU A 243 -10.50 -11.27 -10.96
C LEU A 243 -11.17 -11.77 -12.26
N THR A 244 -10.50 -11.65 -13.40
CA THR A 244 -10.97 -12.25 -14.66
C THR A 244 -10.94 -13.78 -14.56
N LYS A 245 -11.57 -14.52 -15.49
CA LYS A 245 -11.51 -16.00 -15.48
C LYS A 245 -10.07 -16.52 -15.51
N SER A 246 -9.20 -15.94 -16.33
CA SER A 246 -7.77 -16.30 -16.40
C SER A 246 -7.04 -15.97 -15.09
N ASP A 247 -7.30 -14.78 -14.53
CA ASP A 247 -6.70 -14.40 -13.23
C ASP A 247 -7.16 -15.34 -12.11
N LYS A 248 -8.41 -15.83 -12.13
CA LYS A 248 -8.91 -16.80 -11.14
C LYS A 248 -8.13 -18.10 -11.18
N THR A 249 -7.84 -18.66 -12.36
CA THR A 249 -7.05 -19.89 -12.46
C THR A 249 -5.63 -19.70 -11.94
N ALA A 250 -4.97 -18.60 -12.33
CA ALA A 250 -3.64 -18.26 -11.82
C ALA A 250 -3.65 -18.01 -10.31
N PHE A 251 -4.70 -17.36 -9.81
CA PHE A 251 -4.90 -17.09 -8.40
C PHE A 251 -5.09 -18.38 -7.58
N LEU A 252 -5.92 -19.32 -8.03
CA LEU A 252 -6.13 -20.59 -7.34
C LEU A 252 -4.84 -21.42 -7.24
N LYS A 253 -4.01 -21.45 -8.30
CA LYS A 253 -2.68 -22.09 -8.25
C LYS A 253 -1.78 -21.42 -7.20
N LEU A 254 -1.79 -20.09 -7.16
CA LEU A 254 -1.02 -19.32 -6.18
C LEU A 254 -1.52 -19.53 -4.74
N VAL A 255 -2.83 -19.63 -4.54
CA VAL A 255 -3.43 -19.98 -3.24
C VAL A 255 -2.95 -21.34 -2.81
N SER A 256 -3.07 -22.37 -3.66
CA SER A 256 -2.59 -23.73 -3.34
C SER A 256 -1.10 -23.76 -2.99
N MET A 257 -0.25 -23.13 -3.80
CA MET A 257 1.18 -23.05 -3.54
C MET A 257 1.50 -22.41 -2.19
N ARG A 258 0.85 -21.28 -1.86
CA ARG A 258 1.13 -20.55 -0.62
C ARG A 258 0.49 -21.15 0.61
N THR A 259 -0.66 -21.79 0.47
CA THR A 259 -1.25 -22.65 1.49
C THR A 259 -0.26 -23.77 1.83
N ASN A 260 0.27 -24.47 0.83
CA ASN A 260 1.27 -25.50 1.05
C ASN A 260 2.53 -24.94 1.73
N MET A 261 3.01 -23.74 1.37
CA MET A 261 4.14 -23.10 2.07
C MET A 261 3.82 -22.75 3.52
N LEU A 262 2.60 -22.29 3.81
CA LEU A 262 2.16 -22.03 5.18
C LEU A 262 2.08 -23.34 5.98
N ASP A 263 1.68 -24.44 5.34
CA ASP A 263 1.52 -25.74 5.99
C ASP A 263 2.87 -26.46 6.16
N SER A 264 3.75 -26.45 5.16
CA SER A 264 5.04 -27.17 5.16
C SER A 264 6.07 -26.58 6.12
N LEU A 265 5.95 -25.29 6.44
CA LEU A 265 6.84 -24.60 7.39
C LEU A 265 6.35 -24.72 8.85
N LEU A 266 5.32 -25.54 9.10
CA LEU A 266 4.92 -26.02 10.44
C LEU A 266 5.47 -27.41 10.77
N ASP A 267 6.09 -28.11 9.81
CA ASP A 267 6.60 -29.45 10.03
C ASP A 267 7.96 -29.39 10.78
N PRO A 268 8.05 -29.90 12.03
CA PRO A 268 9.30 -29.88 12.80
C PRO A 268 10.45 -30.63 12.11
N GLU A 269 10.13 -31.60 11.26
CA GLU A 269 11.11 -32.40 10.51
C GLU A 269 11.80 -31.60 9.39
N ILE A 270 11.08 -30.66 8.75
CA ILE A 270 11.61 -29.83 7.65
C ILE A 270 12.49 -28.68 8.20
N ASN A 271 12.17 -28.15 9.37
CA ASN A 271 12.98 -27.08 9.99
C ASN A 271 14.37 -27.57 10.43
N LYS A 272 14.52 -28.85 10.82
CA LYS A 272 15.86 -29.45 11.05
C LYS A 272 16.69 -29.55 9.77
N ALA A 273 16.08 -29.89 8.64
CA ALA A 273 16.80 -30.03 7.36
C ALA A 273 17.32 -28.68 6.82
N HIS A 274 16.63 -27.56 7.11
CA HIS A 274 17.07 -26.23 6.68
C HIS A 274 18.18 -25.63 7.54
N GLU A 275 18.33 -26.01 8.81
CA GLU A 275 19.47 -25.60 9.65
C GLU A 275 20.75 -26.38 9.30
N THR A 276 20.64 -27.65 8.92
CA THR A 276 21.82 -28.47 8.55
C THR A 276 22.46 -28.01 7.23
N ILE A 277 21.68 -27.51 6.27
CA ILE A 277 22.20 -27.05 4.95
C ILE A 277 22.95 -25.70 5.05
N LEU A 278 22.88 -25.01 6.19
CA LEU A 278 23.65 -23.77 6.45
C LEU A 278 24.83 -23.98 7.41
N ALA A 279 25.06 -25.22 7.86
CA ALA A 279 26.14 -25.58 8.78
C ALA A 279 27.29 -26.38 8.11
N ASP A 280 27.15 -26.71 6.81
CA ASP A 280 28.19 -27.29 5.95
C ASP A 280 28.59 -26.30 4.84
#